data_AF-A0A125MMF0-F1
#
_entry.id   AF-A0A125MMF0-F1
#
_cell.length_a   1.000
_cell.length_b   1.000
_cell.length_c   1.000
_cell.angle_alpha   90.00
_cell.angle_beta   90.00
_cell.angle_gamma   90.00
#
_symmetry.space_group_name_H-M   'P 1'
#
loop_
_entity.id
_entity.type
_entity.pdbx_description
1 polymer ?
#
loop_
_entity_poly.entity_id
_entity_poly.type
_entity_poly.pdbx_seq_one_letter_code
_entity_poly.pdbx_strand_id
1 'polypeptide(L)'
;MTIGEYSQIFRGKRVVNFSMGDKPAGGDVVYRLTQDYDSAESQRDLLDSFLAQVDPSTLEALIIGAWSEAQEQSPQGYLDALIEYRDKLPALKALFVGDMTYEDCEISWIIQTSYNPLLAAFPQLQSLRIRGSSDLELQAFQHDALEELAIECGGLPKTIVEAIAASTLPALNHLELWLGSDNYGFDGGLETYQRLLAQIGPERLRYLGLRDSEISDELAVWLAQQPWLGSLRTLDLSLGTIGDLGAQALVESPNLGTIERIDLSHHYISPAWQQQLLALPCAVVLDDPEEPDDDGDRYVAVSE
;
A
#
# COMPACT_ATOMS: atom_id res chain seq x y z
N MET A 1 -6.89 7.57 5.24
CA MET A 1 -6.32 7.10 6.52
C MET A 1 -4.83 7.41 6.44
N THR A 2 -4.37 8.37 7.22
CA THR A 2 -2.94 8.68 7.36
C THR A 2 -2.27 7.59 8.18
N ILE A 3 -0.94 7.54 8.18
CA ILE A 3 -0.12 6.63 9.02
C ILE A 3 -0.26 6.86 10.54
N GLY A 4 -1.15 7.75 10.97
CA GLY A 4 -1.38 8.05 12.40
C GLY A 4 -2.21 7.02 13.15
N GLU A 5 -2.86 6.08 12.44
CA GLU A 5 -3.70 5.07 13.07
C GLU A 5 -3.37 3.67 12.57
N TYR A 6 -3.42 2.74 13.52
CA TYR A 6 -3.37 1.32 13.26
C TYR A 6 -4.58 0.82 12.48
N SER A 7 -4.34 -0.13 11.56
CA SER A 7 -5.40 -0.83 10.85
C SER A 7 -6.35 -1.53 11.82
N GLN A 8 -7.61 -1.11 11.85
CA GLN A 8 -8.65 -1.72 12.71
C GLN A 8 -9.36 -2.90 12.05
N ILE A 9 -9.42 -2.90 10.70
CA ILE A 9 -10.02 -3.93 9.88
C ILE A 9 -9.01 -4.35 8.81
N PHE A 10 -8.83 -5.66 8.64
CA PHE A 10 -8.07 -6.21 7.53
C PHE A 10 -8.83 -7.38 6.91
N ARG A 11 -8.98 -7.36 5.58
CA ARG A 11 -9.77 -8.35 4.82
C ARG A 11 -11.19 -8.57 5.39
N GLY A 12 -11.83 -7.50 5.85
CA GLY A 12 -13.19 -7.50 6.41
C GLY A 12 -13.30 -8.02 7.85
N LYS A 13 -12.18 -8.34 8.49
CA LYS A 13 -12.13 -8.87 9.86
C LYS A 13 -11.49 -7.86 10.80
N ARG A 14 -11.92 -7.89 12.06
CA ARG A 14 -11.34 -7.04 13.11
C ARG A 14 -9.90 -7.47 13.41
N VAL A 15 -9.01 -6.48 13.51
CA VAL A 15 -7.61 -6.68 13.88
C VAL A 15 -7.47 -6.71 15.41
N VAL A 16 -6.62 -7.59 15.92
CA VAL A 16 -6.25 -7.68 17.34
C VAL A 16 -4.74 -7.81 17.47
N ASN A 17 -4.16 -7.09 18.44
CA ASN A 17 -2.73 -7.21 18.73
C ASN A 17 -2.43 -8.54 19.45
N PHE A 18 -1.21 -9.03 19.24
CA PHE A 18 -0.63 -10.15 19.95
C PHE A 18 0.86 -9.89 20.17
N SER A 19 1.24 -9.74 21.44
CA SER A 19 2.62 -9.61 21.90
C SER A 19 3.06 -10.86 22.66
N MET A 20 4.37 -10.98 22.93
CA MET A 20 4.91 -12.11 23.67
C MET A 20 4.25 -12.23 25.06
N GLY A 21 3.74 -13.41 25.38
CA GLY A 21 3.04 -13.70 26.64
C GLY A 21 1.52 -13.48 26.60
N ASP A 22 0.99 -12.92 25.53
CA ASP A 22 -0.46 -12.79 25.33
C ASP A 22 -1.14 -14.14 25.10
N LYS A 23 -2.45 -14.15 25.33
CA LYS A 23 -3.35 -15.22 24.92
C LYS A 23 -4.14 -14.80 23.69
N PRO A 24 -4.29 -15.66 22.67
CA PRO A 24 -5.09 -15.32 21.51
C PRO A 24 -6.53 -14.96 21.90
N ALA A 25 -7.03 -13.86 21.36
CA ALA A 25 -8.40 -13.38 21.62
C ALA A 25 -9.51 -14.39 21.25
N GLY A 26 -9.23 -15.35 20.35
CA GLY A 26 -10.20 -16.27 19.76
C GLY A 26 -11.17 -15.58 18.79
N GLY A 27 -11.95 -16.39 18.06
CA GLY A 27 -12.95 -15.91 17.12
C GLY A 27 -12.40 -15.59 15.72
N ASP A 28 -13.25 -14.98 14.89
CA ASP A 28 -12.92 -14.61 13.51
C ASP A 28 -12.28 -13.22 13.47
N VAL A 29 -10.97 -13.19 13.74
CA VAL A 29 -10.14 -11.98 13.81
C VAL A 29 -8.86 -12.16 13.01
N VAL A 30 -8.20 -11.05 12.70
CA VAL A 30 -6.83 -11.04 12.18
C VAL A 30 -5.89 -10.63 13.30
N TYR A 31 -4.83 -11.40 13.49
CA TYR A 31 -3.80 -11.07 14.47
C TYR A 31 -2.76 -10.16 13.85
N ARG A 32 -2.37 -9.15 14.61
CA ARG A 32 -1.19 -8.33 14.37
C ARG A 32 -0.13 -8.64 15.41
N LEU A 33 0.99 -9.18 14.97
CA LEU A 33 2.13 -9.45 15.84
C LEU A 33 2.86 -8.14 16.11
N THR A 34 3.12 -7.85 17.39
CA THR A 34 3.76 -6.60 17.82
C THR A 34 4.85 -6.89 18.83
N GLN A 35 6.03 -6.28 18.63
CA GLN A 35 7.11 -6.24 19.61
C GLN A 35 7.30 -4.82 20.11
N ASP A 36 7.72 -4.71 21.37
CA ASP A 36 8.15 -3.43 21.91
C ASP A 36 9.56 -3.10 21.39
N TYR A 37 9.94 -1.82 21.46
CA TYR A 37 11.23 -1.34 20.94
C TYR A 37 12.43 -2.11 21.50
N ASP A 38 12.41 -2.46 22.78
CA ASP A 38 13.48 -3.15 23.51
C ASP A 38 13.16 -4.63 23.81
N SER A 39 12.27 -5.25 23.02
CA SER A 39 11.94 -6.67 23.12
C SER A 39 13.19 -7.56 23.10
N ALA A 40 13.28 -8.49 24.05
CA ALA A 40 14.40 -9.43 24.14
C ALA A 40 14.18 -10.69 23.28
N GLU A 41 12.93 -11.01 22.97
CA GLU A 41 12.56 -12.10 22.07
C GLU A 41 12.87 -11.75 20.62
N SER A 42 13.27 -12.75 19.83
CA SER A 42 13.39 -12.56 18.39
C SER A 42 12.00 -12.51 17.73
N GLN A 43 11.94 -11.92 16.53
CA GLN A 43 10.76 -11.97 15.67
C GLN A 43 10.23 -13.40 15.49
N ARG A 44 11.16 -14.36 15.34
CA ARG A 44 10.84 -15.79 15.24
C ARG A 44 10.21 -16.33 16.53
N ASP A 45 10.76 -15.98 17.70
CA ASP A 45 10.21 -16.43 18.98
C ASP A 45 8.76 -15.96 19.17
N LEU A 46 8.43 -14.73 18.76
CA LEU A 46 7.05 -14.24 18.81
C LEU A 46 6.13 -15.03 17.87
N LEU A 47 6.55 -15.26 16.62
CA LEU A 47 5.75 -16.04 15.67
C LEU A 47 5.56 -17.49 16.14
N ASP A 48 6.61 -18.14 16.66
CA ASP A 48 6.55 -19.49 17.20
C ASP A 48 5.59 -19.56 18.40
N SER A 49 5.66 -18.58 19.31
CA SER A 49 4.74 -18.45 20.45
C SER A 49 3.29 -18.27 20.03
N PHE A 50 3.06 -17.45 18.99
CA PHE A 50 1.73 -17.24 18.41
C PHE A 50 1.18 -18.54 17.79
N LEU A 51 1.93 -19.15 16.88
CA LEU A 51 1.52 -20.35 16.14
C LEU A 51 1.40 -21.60 17.03
N ALA A 52 1.98 -21.60 18.23
CA ALA A 52 1.75 -22.63 19.23
C ALA A 52 0.38 -22.53 19.92
N GLN A 53 -0.26 -21.36 19.87
CA GLN A 53 -1.52 -21.07 20.58
C GLN A 53 -2.74 -20.97 19.66
N VAL A 54 -2.54 -20.83 18.35
CA VAL A 54 -3.60 -20.85 17.33
C VAL A 54 -3.46 -22.06 16.42
N ASP A 55 -4.52 -22.43 15.68
CA ASP A 55 -4.43 -23.46 14.64
C ASP A 55 -3.89 -22.84 13.34
N PRO A 56 -2.62 -23.09 12.95
CA PRO A 56 -2.02 -22.45 11.78
C PRO A 56 -2.76 -22.81 10.49
N SER A 57 -3.44 -23.96 10.44
CA SER A 57 -4.15 -24.42 9.25
C SER A 57 -5.39 -23.58 8.93
N THR A 58 -5.84 -22.77 9.87
CA THR A 58 -7.02 -21.89 9.75
C THR A 58 -6.65 -20.41 9.57
N LEU A 59 -5.36 -20.07 9.63
CA LEU A 59 -4.91 -18.68 9.56
C LEU A 59 -5.00 -18.15 8.12
N GLU A 60 -6.06 -17.39 7.83
CA GLU A 60 -6.31 -16.82 6.49
C GLU A 60 -5.52 -15.53 6.21
N ALA A 61 -5.25 -14.75 7.25
CA ALA A 61 -4.57 -13.48 7.15
C ALA A 61 -3.75 -13.22 8.41
N LEU A 62 -2.62 -12.54 8.24
CA LEU A 62 -1.71 -12.14 9.31
C LEU A 62 -1.22 -10.72 9.07
N ILE A 63 -0.99 -9.98 10.15
CA ILE A 63 -0.32 -8.68 10.10
C ILE A 63 0.95 -8.79 10.93
N ILE A 64 2.07 -8.32 10.37
CA ILE A 64 3.29 -8.03 11.10
C ILE A 64 3.23 -6.53 11.39
N GLY A 65 3.00 -6.18 12.66
CA GLY A 65 2.97 -4.79 13.14
C GLY A 65 4.38 -4.30 13.48
N ALA A 66 4.49 -3.47 14.51
CA ALA A 66 5.78 -2.99 15.01
C ALA A 66 6.74 -4.13 15.37
N TRP A 67 8.01 -4.03 14.95
CA TRP A 67 9.10 -4.88 15.39
C TRP A 67 10.18 -4.06 16.07
N SER A 68 10.96 -4.71 16.95
CA SER A 68 12.03 -4.06 17.71
C SER A 68 13.05 -3.43 16.77
N GLU A 69 13.42 -2.17 17.07
CA GLU A 69 14.39 -1.37 16.32
C GLU A 69 14.13 -1.38 14.81
N ALA A 70 12.90 -1.09 14.38
CA ALA A 70 12.49 -1.17 12.97
C ALA A 70 13.28 -0.25 12.00
N GLN A 71 13.96 0.76 12.55
CA GLN A 71 14.88 1.62 11.84
C GLN A 71 16.31 1.08 11.69
N GLU A 72 16.60 -0.08 12.31
CA GLU A 72 17.89 -0.77 12.25
C GLU A 72 17.76 -2.24 11.81
N GLN A 73 16.58 -2.84 11.99
CA GLN A 73 16.30 -4.24 11.72
C GLN A 73 15.15 -4.39 10.72
N SER A 74 15.28 -5.35 9.81
CA SER A 74 14.22 -5.71 8.86
C SER A 74 13.29 -6.80 9.43
N PRO A 75 12.10 -7.05 8.83
CA PRO A 75 11.20 -8.13 9.26
C PRO A 75 11.67 -9.53 8.81
N GLN A 76 12.96 -9.71 8.49
CA GLN A 76 13.50 -10.96 7.93
C GLN A 76 13.20 -12.18 8.80
N GLY A 77 13.30 -12.03 10.13
CA GLY A 77 13.04 -13.13 11.07
C GLY A 77 11.59 -13.63 11.00
N TYR A 78 10.62 -12.73 10.80
CA TYR A 78 9.24 -13.13 10.53
C TYR A 78 9.09 -13.81 9.16
N LEU A 79 9.67 -13.24 8.09
CA LEU A 79 9.49 -13.78 6.75
C LEU A 79 10.13 -15.17 6.61
N ASP A 80 11.33 -15.38 7.13
CA ASP A 80 12.01 -16.68 7.14
C ASP A 80 11.19 -17.72 7.90
N ALA A 81 10.69 -17.36 9.08
CA ALA A 81 9.88 -18.27 9.87
C ALA A 81 8.55 -18.60 9.16
N LEU A 82 7.85 -17.62 8.57
CA LEU A 82 6.65 -17.89 7.77
C LEU A 82 6.94 -18.86 6.61
N ILE A 83 8.04 -18.67 5.89
CA ILE A 83 8.47 -19.57 4.80
C ILE A 83 8.72 -20.99 5.32
N GLU A 84 9.35 -21.15 6.49
CA GLU A 84 9.55 -22.45 7.13
C GLU A 84 8.21 -23.12 7.54
N TYR A 85 7.22 -22.32 7.95
CA TYR A 85 5.89 -22.79 8.33
C TYR A 85 4.90 -22.99 7.18
N ARG A 86 5.28 -22.70 5.93
CA ARG A 86 4.38 -22.71 4.75
C ARG A 86 3.47 -23.94 4.64
N ASP A 87 3.97 -25.14 4.95
CA ASP A 87 3.20 -26.40 4.85
C ASP A 87 2.10 -26.51 5.92
N LYS A 88 2.21 -25.75 7.00
CA LYS A 88 1.23 -25.64 8.08
C LYS A 88 0.27 -24.46 7.92
N LEU A 89 0.51 -23.58 6.95
CA LEU A 89 -0.26 -22.37 6.67
C LEU A 89 -1.03 -22.44 5.33
N PRO A 90 -1.74 -23.54 5.01
CA PRO A 90 -2.41 -23.71 3.71
C PRO A 90 -3.53 -22.70 3.45
N ALA A 91 -4.05 -22.04 4.50
CA ALA A 91 -5.11 -21.05 4.39
C ALA A 91 -4.60 -19.61 4.21
N LEU A 92 -3.29 -19.35 4.40
CA LEU A 92 -2.77 -17.99 4.42
C LEU A 92 -2.86 -17.36 3.03
N LYS A 93 -3.66 -16.31 2.93
CA LYS A 93 -3.98 -15.59 1.68
C LYS A 93 -3.71 -14.11 1.75
N ALA A 94 -3.54 -13.52 2.92
CA ALA A 94 -3.25 -12.10 3.03
C ALA A 94 -2.17 -11.82 4.09
N LEU A 95 -1.22 -10.98 3.73
CA LEU A 95 -0.17 -10.51 4.63
C LEU A 95 -0.07 -8.99 4.53
N PHE A 96 -0.06 -8.32 5.67
CA PHE A 96 0.36 -6.93 5.78
C PHE A 96 1.61 -6.87 6.66
N VAL A 97 2.72 -6.41 6.09
CA VAL A 97 3.99 -6.22 6.80
C VAL A 97 4.26 -4.74 7.05
N GLY A 98 4.51 -4.40 8.31
CA GLY A 98 4.83 -3.03 8.74
C GLY A 98 3.62 -2.20 9.13
N ASP A 99 2.52 -2.78 9.62
CA ASP A 99 1.38 -2.00 10.12
C ASP A 99 1.74 -1.25 11.42
N MET A 100 2.47 -0.15 11.25
CA MET A 100 3.12 0.72 12.24
C MET A 100 2.58 2.13 12.15
N THR A 101 2.46 2.82 13.28
CA THR A 101 2.22 4.27 13.26
C THR A 101 3.53 5.04 13.38
N TYR A 102 3.48 6.37 13.20
CA TYR A 102 4.64 7.24 13.41
C TYR A 102 5.20 7.17 14.86
N GLU A 103 4.41 6.72 15.84
CA GLU A 103 4.87 6.50 17.22
C GLU A 103 5.76 5.24 17.33
N ASP A 104 5.59 4.27 16.43
CA ASP A 104 6.43 3.07 16.38
C ASP A 104 7.71 3.34 15.60
N CYS A 105 7.56 3.87 14.39
CA CYS A 105 8.65 4.18 13.46
C CYS A 105 8.11 5.10 12.35
N GLU A 106 8.85 6.17 12.05
CA GLU A 106 8.62 7.01 10.88
C GLU A 106 8.70 6.17 9.60
N ILE A 107 7.79 6.39 8.65
CA ILE A 107 7.61 5.47 7.52
C ILE A 107 8.83 5.38 6.60
N SER A 108 9.58 6.48 6.49
CA SER A 108 10.84 6.58 5.75
C SER A 108 11.97 5.80 6.42
N TRP A 109 11.87 5.52 7.72
CA TRP A 109 12.89 4.79 8.48
C TRP A 109 12.61 3.28 8.56
N ILE A 110 11.41 2.82 8.22
CA ILE A 110 11.05 1.40 8.32
C ILE A 110 11.91 0.57 7.34
N ILE A 111 12.87 -0.17 7.90
CA ILE A 111 13.74 -1.07 7.14
C ILE A 111 12.97 -2.32 6.72
N GLN A 112 13.01 -2.61 5.43
CA GLN A 112 12.39 -3.75 4.77
C GLN A 112 13.44 -4.77 4.33
N THR A 113 13.01 -5.75 3.54
CA THR A 113 13.86 -6.81 2.99
C THR A 113 13.31 -7.30 1.64
N SER A 114 13.87 -8.38 1.10
CA SER A 114 13.38 -9.04 -0.11
C SER A 114 12.09 -9.84 0.12
N TYR A 115 11.09 -9.57 -0.71
CA TYR A 115 9.80 -10.29 -0.67
C TYR A 115 9.68 -11.43 -1.68
N ASN A 116 10.64 -11.57 -2.60
CA ASN A 116 10.63 -12.65 -3.60
C ASN A 116 10.58 -14.07 -3.00
N PRO A 117 11.37 -14.40 -1.94
CA PRO A 117 11.30 -15.73 -1.30
C PRO A 117 9.93 -16.02 -0.70
N LEU A 118 9.29 -15.02 -0.08
CA LEU A 118 7.96 -15.14 0.51
C LEU A 118 6.91 -15.43 -0.57
N LEU A 119 6.91 -14.61 -1.64
CA LEU A 119 5.99 -14.79 -2.77
C LEU A 119 6.14 -16.17 -3.42
N ALA A 120 7.36 -16.68 -3.53
CA ALA A 120 7.61 -18.04 -4.05
C ALA A 120 7.11 -19.14 -3.09
N ALA A 121 7.19 -18.92 -1.78
CA ALA A 121 6.77 -19.88 -0.77
C ALA A 121 5.24 -19.96 -0.61
N PHE A 122 4.51 -18.89 -0.93
CA PHE A 122 3.05 -18.78 -0.78
C PHE A 122 2.33 -18.53 -2.11
N PRO A 123 2.31 -19.49 -3.06
CA PRO A 123 1.74 -19.30 -4.39
C PRO A 123 0.21 -19.07 -4.42
N GLN A 124 -0.46 -19.21 -3.27
CA GLN A 124 -1.90 -18.94 -3.11
C GLN A 124 -2.17 -17.60 -2.41
N LEU A 125 -1.13 -16.79 -2.14
CA LEU A 125 -1.28 -15.47 -1.54
C LEU A 125 -2.07 -14.56 -2.50
N GLN A 126 -3.10 -13.92 -1.96
CA GLN A 126 -4.03 -13.06 -2.69
C GLN A 126 -3.80 -11.57 -2.41
N SER A 127 -3.33 -11.21 -1.22
CA SER A 127 -3.05 -9.83 -0.83
C SER A 127 -1.69 -9.74 -0.16
N LEU A 128 -0.85 -8.84 -0.67
CA LEU A 128 0.40 -8.44 -0.03
C LEU A 128 0.41 -6.92 0.12
N ARG A 129 0.53 -6.48 1.37
CA ARG A 129 0.70 -5.08 1.73
C ARG A 129 2.01 -4.89 2.48
N ILE A 130 2.75 -3.84 2.12
CA ILE A 130 4.05 -3.52 2.69
C ILE A 130 4.03 -2.04 3.07
N ARG A 131 4.50 -1.69 4.27
CA ARG A 131 4.70 -0.30 4.70
C ARG A 131 6.17 -0.04 5.01
N GLY A 132 6.74 1.00 4.42
CA GLY A 132 8.18 1.28 4.39
C GLY A 132 8.82 0.82 3.08
N SER A 133 9.81 1.58 2.62
CA SER A 133 10.59 1.27 1.41
C SER A 133 12.11 1.27 1.61
N SER A 134 12.61 1.63 2.80
CA SER A 134 14.03 1.57 3.12
C SER A 134 14.51 0.12 3.04
N ASP A 135 15.55 -0.15 2.25
CA ASP A 135 16.04 -1.51 1.92
C ASP A 135 14.97 -2.50 1.40
N LEU A 136 13.84 -2.00 0.89
CA LEU A 136 12.85 -2.84 0.21
C LEU A 136 13.47 -3.40 -1.07
N GLU A 137 13.45 -4.72 -1.20
CA GLU A 137 13.93 -5.40 -2.40
C GLU A 137 12.80 -6.17 -3.07
N LEU A 138 12.65 -5.94 -4.37
CA LEU A 138 11.75 -6.70 -5.22
C LEU A 138 12.38 -6.90 -6.60
N GLN A 139 12.41 -8.15 -7.04
CA GLN A 139 12.75 -8.54 -8.40
C GLN A 139 11.51 -9.00 -9.13
N ALA A 140 11.53 -8.98 -10.47
CA ALA A 140 10.43 -9.47 -11.29
C ALA A 140 10.03 -10.91 -10.91
N PHE A 141 8.74 -11.18 -10.79
CA PHE A 141 8.20 -12.46 -10.37
C PHE A 141 6.93 -12.84 -11.13
N GLN A 142 6.50 -14.09 -11.00
CA GLN A 142 5.18 -14.54 -11.45
C GLN A 142 4.38 -14.97 -10.21
N HIS A 143 3.15 -14.48 -10.11
CA HIS A 143 2.24 -14.88 -9.04
C HIS A 143 0.79 -14.93 -9.54
N ASP A 144 0.28 -16.15 -9.75
CA ASP A 144 -1.00 -16.34 -10.43
C ASP A 144 -2.22 -15.97 -9.58
N ALA A 145 -2.07 -15.98 -8.25
CA ALA A 145 -3.17 -15.74 -7.31
C ALA A 145 -3.19 -14.32 -6.70
N LEU A 146 -2.18 -13.48 -6.96
CA LEU A 146 -2.08 -12.18 -6.29
C LEU A 146 -3.10 -11.21 -6.90
N GLU A 147 -4.09 -10.84 -6.10
CA GLU A 147 -5.20 -9.97 -6.46
C GLU A 147 -4.93 -8.52 -6.05
N GLU A 148 -4.19 -8.33 -4.95
CA GLU A 148 -3.89 -7.06 -4.31
C GLU A 148 -2.40 -6.94 -4.01
N LEU A 149 -1.80 -5.85 -4.49
CA LEU A 149 -0.47 -5.41 -4.10
C LEU A 149 -0.54 -3.96 -3.65
N ALA A 150 -0.12 -3.71 -2.42
CA ALA A 150 -0.10 -2.38 -1.82
C ALA A 150 1.27 -2.08 -1.21
N ILE A 151 1.87 -0.93 -1.57
CA ILE A 151 3.13 -0.45 -0.98
C ILE A 151 2.91 0.98 -0.50
N GLU A 152 3.05 1.18 0.81
CA GLU A 152 3.00 2.47 1.47
C GLU A 152 4.40 2.90 1.85
N CYS A 153 4.84 4.07 1.45
CA CYS A 153 6.16 4.59 1.80
C CYS A 153 6.23 6.11 1.59
N GLY A 154 7.19 6.75 2.25
CA GLY A 154 7.50 8.18 2.05
C GLY A 154 8.28 8.51 0.78
N GLY A 155 8.77 7.48 0.06
CA GLY A 155 9.44 7.60 -1.24
C GLY A 155 9.62 6.22 -1.88
N LEU A 156 8.95 5.98 -3.02
CA LEU A 156 8.97 4.69 -3.70
C LEU A 156 10.10 4.63 -4.75
N PRO A 157 11.10 3.75 -4.58
CA PRO A 157 12.17 3.61 -5.57
C PRO A 157 11.62 3.06 -6.89
N LYS A 158 12.04 3.66 -8.01
CA LYS A 158 11.62 3.23 -9.36
C LYS A 158 11.96 1.78 -9.65
N THR A 159 13.02 1.25 -9.04
CA THR A 159 13.44 -0.14 -9.22
C THR A 159 12.35 -1.12 -8.77
N ILE A 160 11.60 -0.77 -7.73
CA ILE A 160 10.44 -1.55 -7.26
C ILE A 160 9.31 -1.48 -8.28
N VAL A 161 9.02 -0.28 -8.80
CA VAL A 161 7.99 -0.08 -9.84
C VAL A 161 8.35 -0.85 -11.12
N GLU A 162 9.62 -0.82 -11.53
CA GLU A 162 10.12 -1.57 -12.68
C GLU A 162 10.04 -3.09 -12.48
N ALA A 163 10.30 -3.58 -11.27
CA ALA A 163 10.13 -4.99 -10.93
C ALA A 163 8.67 -5.43 -11.03
N ILE A 164 7.72 -4.61 -10.55
CA ILE A 164 6.28 -4.89 -10.71
C ILE A 164 5.90 -4.87 -12.20
N ALA A 165 6.37 -3.90 -12.96
CA ALA A 165 6.13 -3.79 -14.40
C ALA A 165 6.67 -5.01 -15.17
N ALA A 166 7.78 -5.60 -14.72
CA ALA A 166 8.37 -6.79 -15.31
C ALA A 166 7.75 -8.12 -14.81
N SER A 167 6.81 -8.04 -13.86
CA SER A 167 6.17 -9.21 -13.25
C SER A 167 4.95 -9.70 -14.02
N THR A 168 4.60 -10.97 -13.86
CA THR A 168 3.37 -11.57 -14.42
C THR A 168 2.35 -11.78 -13.32
N LEU A 169 1.34 -10.90 -13.30
CA LEU A 169 0.31 -10.84 -12.26
C LEU A 169 -1.08 -10.96 -12.90
N PRO A 170 -1.56 -12.18 -13.23
CA PRO A 170 -2.77 -12.35 -14.01
C PRO A 170 -4.06 -12.03 -13.24
N ALA A 171 -4.05 -12.18 -11.91
CA ALA A 171 -5.19 -11.94 -11.03
C ALA A 171 -5.26 -10.52 -10.44
N LEU A 172 -4.22 -9.70 -10.65
CA LEU A 172 -4.10 -8.38 -10.04
C LEU A 172 -5.26 -7.49 -10.48
N ASN A 173 -6.03 -7.05 -9.49
CA ASN A 173 -7.17 -6.16 -9.67
C ASN A 173 -7.16 -4.97 -8.69
N HIS A 174 -6.27 -4.98 -7.70
CA HIS A 174 -6.01 -3.86 -6.81
C HIS A 174 -4.52 -3.56 -6.79
N LEU A 175 -4.15 -2.35 -7.22
CA LEU A 175 -2.79 -1.83 -7.10
C LEU A 175 -2.84 -0.51 -6.34
N GLU A 176 -2.12 -0.44 -5.23
CA GLU A 176 -1.96 0.78 -4.43
C GLU A 176 -0.47 1.06 -4.23
N LEU A 177 0.01 2.20 -4.70
CA LEU A 177 1.39 2.64 -4.53
C LEU A 177 1.37 4.06 -3.96
N TRP A 178 2.10 4.28 -2.88
CA TRP A 178 2.38 5.62 -2.35
C TRP A 178 3.72 6.04 -2.92
N LEU A 179 3.73 7.13 -3.67
CA LEU A 179 4.89 7.51 -4.47
C LEU A 179 5.94 8.23 -3.61
N GLY A 180 5.49 9.00 -2.63
CA GLY A 180 6.30 9.81 -1.76
C GLY A 180 6.97 10.99 -2.43
N SER A 181 8.04 11.46 -1.80
CA SER A 181 8.91 12.52 -2.31
C SER A 181 10.35 12.06 -2.54
N ASP A 182 11.06 12.84 -3.35
CA ASP A 182 12.46 12.56 -3.70
C ASP A 182 13.40 12.58 -2.49
N ASN A 183 13.07 13.38 -1.48
CA ASN A 183 13.78 13.46 -0.20
C ASN A 183 13.84 12.13 0.55
N TYR A 184 12.88 11.23 0.33
CA TYR A 184 12.76 9.95 1.04
C TYR A 184 12.79 8.73 0.10
N GLY A 185 13.32 8.90 -1.11
CA GLY A 185 13.68 7.79 -1.99
C GLY A 185 12.88 7.66 -3.29
N PHE A 186 11.90 8.53 -3.54
CA PHE A 186 11.24 8.58 -4.84
C PHE A 186 12.22 9.03 -5.93
N ASP A 187 12.43 8.21 -6.96
CA ASP A 187 13.29 8.57 -8.10
C ASP A 187 12.62 8.25 -9.46
N GLY A 188 11.29 8.11 -9.43
CA GLY A 188 10.44 7.86 -10.59
C GLY A 188 9.94 9.13 -11.27
N GLY A 189 9.10 8.94 -12.29
CA GLY A 189 8.39 10.02 -12.96
C GLY A 189 7.20 9.46 -13.74
N LEU A 190 6.46 10.33 -14.44
CA LEU A 190 5.26 9.92 -15.20
C LEU A 190 5.53 8.70 -16.11
N GLU A 191 6.66 8.67 -16.82
CA GLU A 191 7.03 7.57 -17.73
C GLU A 191 7.15 6.21 -17.01
N THR A 192 7.57 6.20 -15.73
CA THR A 192 7.68 4.99 -14.91
C THR A 192 6.29 4.36 -14.74
N TYR A 193 5.30 5.16 -14.35
CA TYR A 193 3.93 4.70 -14.09
C TYR A 193 3.16 4.39 -15.38
N GLN A 194 3.43 5.13 -16.46
CA GLN A 194 2.94 4.79 -17.79
C GLN A 194 3.40 3.38 -18.21
N ARG A 195 4.69 3.07 -18.03
CA ARG A 195 5.25 1.76 -18.35
C ARG A 195 4.68 0.67 -17.46
N LEU A 196 4.61 0.90 -16.15
CA LEU A 196 4.02 -0.03 -15.18
C LEU A 196 2.61 -0.44 -15.62
N LEU A 197 1.73 0.55 -15.81
CA LEU A 197 0.33 0.29 -16.11
C LEU A 197 0.17 -0.38 -17.47
N ALA A 198 0.96 -0.01 -18.48
CA ALA A 198 0.93 -0.67 -19.78
C ALA A 198 1.28 -2.18 -19.70
N GLN A 199 2.21 -2.57 -18.83
CA GLN A 199 2.68 -3.96 -18.73
C GLN A 199 1.75 -4.85 -17.90
N ILE A 200 1.14 -4.31 -16.84
CA ILE A 200 0.29 -5.11 -15.94
C ILE A 200 -1.14 -5.30 -16.45
N GLY A 201 -1.49 -4.77 -17.63
CA GLY A 201 -2.83 -4.91 -18.21
C GLY A 201 -3.91 -4.23 -17.36
N PRO A 202 -4.02 -2.89 -17.44
CA PRO A 202 -4.74 -2.06 -16.46
C PRO A 202 -6.26 -2.20 -16.56
N GLU A 203 -6.78 -2.71 -17.68
CA GLU A 203 -8.19 -3.06 -17.94
C GLU A 203 -8.78 -4.05 -16.92
N ARG A 204 -7.93 -4.75 -16.17
CA ARG A 204 -8.34 -5.73 -15.14
C ARG A 204 -8.43 -5.11 -13.75
N LEU A 205 -7.83 -3.94 -13.57
CA LEU A 205 -7.86 -3.24 -12.30
C LEU A 205 -9.29 -2.80 -11.98
N ARG A 206 -9.64 -2.92 -10.71
CA ARG A 206 -10.84 -2.36 -10.09
C ARG A 206 -10.47 -1.20 -9.18
N TYR A 207 -9.26 -1.23 -8.62
CA TYR A 207 -8.70 -0.18 -7.81
C TYR A 207 -7.30 0.17 -8.33
N LEU A 208 -7.09 1.46 -8.58
CA LEU A 208 -5.76 2.02 -8.83
C LEU A 208 -5.55 3.18 -7.85
N GLY A 209 -4.58 3.02 -6.96
CA GLY A 209 -4.06 4.08 -6.10
C GLY A 209 -2.65 4.45 -6.53
N LEU A 210 -2.48 5.69 -7.01
CA LEU A 210 -1.19 6.34 -7.15
C LEU A 210 -1.19 7.52 -6.19
N ARG A 211 -1.06 7.17 -4.92
CA ARG A 211 -1.29 8.06 -3.79
C ARG A 211 -0.01 8.77 -3.42
N ASP A 212 -0.14 9.81 -2.61
CA ASP A 212 0.99 10.47 -1.96
C ASP A 212 2.08 10.83 -2.96
N SER A 213 1.75 11.65 -3.95
CA SER A 213 2.63 11.87 -5.10
C SER A 213 2.88 13.34 -5.39
N GLU A 214 4.16 13.69 -5.57
CA GLU A 214 4.58 15.03 -6.02
C GLU A 214 4.23 15.31 -7.49
N ILE A 215 3.96 14.27 -8.29
CA ILE A 215 3.62 14.36 -9.73
C ILE A 215 2.12 14.11 -9.99
N SER A 216 1.27 14.45 -9.00
CA SER A 216 -0.15 14.10 -9.03
C SER A 216 -0.91 14.76 -10.20
N ASP A 217 -0.59 16.01 -10.55
CA ASP A 217 -1.22 16.71 -11.67
C ASP A 217 -0.88 16.02 -13.01
N GLU A 218 0.39 15.65 -13.22
CA GLU A 218 0.84 14.94 -14.42
C GLU A 218 0.18 13.56 -14.56
N LEU A 219 0.07 12.83 -13.45
CA LEU A 219 -0.62 11.55 -13.40
C LEU A 219 -2.11 11.72 -13.75
N ALA A 220 -2.80 12.68 -13.13
CA ALA A 220 -4.21 12.95 -13.39
C ALA A 220 -4.46 13.32 -14.86
N VAL A 221 -3.63 14.21 -15.43
CA VAL A 221 -3.70 14.61 -16.84
C VAL A 221 -3.56 13.40 -17.78
N TRP A 222 -2.59 12.53 -17.51
CA TRP A 222 -2.39 11.34 -18.34
C TRP A 222 -3.51 10.31 -18.16
N LEU A 223 -3.90 10.00 -16.91
CA LEU A 223 -4.94 9.04 -16.57
C LEU A 223 -6.28 9.42 -17.20
N ALA A 224 -6.66 10.70 -17.16
CA ALA A 224 -7.88 11.23 -17.76
C ALA A 224 -8.03 10.88 -19.26
N GLN A 225 -6.91 10.66 -19.97
CA GLN A 225 -6.90 10.32 -21.38
C GLN A 225 -6.96 8.81 -21.65
N GLN A 226 -6.88 7.97 -20.62
CA GLN A 226 -6.79 6.52 -20.80
C GLN A 226 -8.16 5.86 -21.00
N PRO A 227 -8.37 5.09 -22.08
CA PRO A 227 -9.65 4.42 -22.34
C PRO A 227 -10.05 3.42 -21.24
N TRP A 228 -9.07 2.79 -20.60
CA TRP A 228 -9.28 1.82 -19.53
C TRP A 228 -9.67 2.47 -18.20
N LEU A 229 -9.56 3.80 -18.04
CA LEU A 229 -9.94 4.50 -16.80
C LEU A 229 -11.37 4.15 -16.36
N GLY A 230 -12.29 4.08 -17.32
CA GLY A 230 -13.68 3.75 -17.05
C GLY A 230 -13.96 2.30 -16.64
N SER A 231 -12.95 1.42 -16.69
CA SER A 231 -13.04 0.04 -16.20
C SER A 231 -12.75 -0.10 -14.69
N LEU A 232 -12.11 0.92 -14.11
CA LEU A 232 -11.89 1.03 -12.67
C LEU A 232 -13.22 1.24 -11.95
N ARG A 233 -13.27 0.80 -10.70
CA ARG A 233 -14.28 1.22 -9.73
C ARG A 233 -13.79 2.41 -8.92
N THR A 234 -12.52 2.39 -8.53
CA THR A 234 -11.89 3.45 -7.74
C THR A 234 -10.60 3.91 -8.39
N LEU A 235 -10.49 5.22 -8.60
CA LEU A 235 -9.23 5.92 -8.80
C LEU A 235 -8.90 6.67 -7.49
N ASP A 236 -7.71 6.45 -6.96
CA ASP A 236 -7.23 7.13 -5.76
C ASP A 236 -5.92 7.87 -6.08
N LEU A 237 -6.00 9.20 -6.05
CA LEU A 237 -4.87 10.14 -6.17
C LEU A 237 -4.74 11.00 -4.91
N SER A 238 -5.24 10.49 -3.77
CA SER A 238 -5.18 11.18 -2.48
C SER A 238 -3.76 11.31 -1.94
N LEU A 239 -3.59 12.16 -0.93
CA LEU A 239 -2.33 12.40 -0.20
C LEU A 239 -1.26 13.12 -1.03
N GLY A 240 -1.54 13.45 -2.28
CA GLY A 240 -0.57 14.07 -3.19
C GLY A 240 -0.73 15.58 -3.35
N THR A 241 0.00 16.12 -4.32
CA THR A 241 0.08 17.55 -4.61
C THR A 241 -0.96 18.02 -5.66
N ILE A 242 -2.02 17.25 -5.89
CA ILE A 242 -2.98 17.51 -6.97
C ILE A 242 -3.66 18.87 -6.79
N GLY A 243 -3.72 19.65 -7.87
CA GLY A 243 -4.37 20.95 -7.88
C GLY A 243 -5.33 21.12 -9.05
N ASP A 244 -5.59 22.38 -9.39
CA ASP A 244 -6.56 22.75 -10.43
C ASP A 244 -6.27 22.11 -11.80
N LEU A 245 -5.00 21.86 -12.14
CA LEU A 245 -4.62 21.24 -13.41
C LEU A 245 -5.10 19.78 -13.49
N GLY A 246 -4.81 18.97 -12.47
CA GLY A 246 -5.27 17.60 -12.38
C GLY A 246 -6.80 17.52 -12.23
N ALA A 247 -7.39 18.40 -11.42
CA ALA A 247 -8.84 18.50 -11.28
C ALA A 247 -9.54 18.79 -12.61
N GLN A 248 -9.05 19.77 -13.37
CA GLN A 248 -9.56 20.10 -14.69
C GLN A 248 -9.49 18.88 -15.62
N ALA A 249 -8.36 18.19 -15.67
CA ALA A 249 -8.19 17.03 -16.55
C ALA A 249 -9.19 15.91 -16.22
N LEU A 250 -9.42 15.64 -14.94
CA LEU A 250 -10.41 14.64 -14.50
C LEU A 250 -11.84 15.05 -14.88
N VAL A 251 -12.21 16.32 -14.68
CA VAL A 251 -13.53 16.84 -15.08
C VAL A 251 -13.76 16.74 -16.59
N GLU A 252 -12.73 17.02 -17.38
CA GLU A 252 -12.79 17.01 -18.84
C GLU A 252 -12.57 15.61 -19.44
N SER A 253 -12.32 14.59 -18.61
CA SER A 253 -12.02 13.24 -19.08
C SER A 253 -13.20 12.64 -19.84
N PRO A 254 -13.00 12.20 -21.10
CA PRO A 254 -14.03 11.48 -21.84
C PRO A 254 -14.14 10.00 -21.42
N ASN A 255 -13.28 9.54 -20.50
CA ASN A 255 -13.07 8.13 -20.21
C ASN A 255 -13.51 7.69 -18.80
N LEU A 256 -14.17 8.56 -18.00
CA LEU A 256 -14.59 8.19 -16.64
C LEU A 256 -15.54 6.97 -16.60
N GLY A 257 -16.29 6.73 -17.68
CA GLY A 257 -17.04 5.49 -17.90
C GLY A 257 -17.92 5.08 -16.72
N THR A 258 -17.62 3.94 -16.09
CA THR A 258 -18.35 3.38 -14.94
C THR A 258 -17.64 3.55 -13.61
N ILE A 259 -16.70 4.49 -13.51
CA ILE A 259 -16.00 4.75 -12.25
C ILE A 259 -17.01 5.08 -11.15
N GLU A 260 -16.86 4.42 -10.01
CA GLU A 260 -17.77 4.55 -8.87
C GLU A 260 -17.25 5.62 -7.90
N ARG A 261 -15.92 5.72 -7.76
CA ARG A 261 -15.25 6.61 -6.81
C ARG A 261 -13.97 7.22 -7.38
N ILE A 262 -13.79 8.52 -7.15
CA ILE A 262 -12.52 9.23 -7.29
C ILE A 262 -12.17 9.80 -5.91
N ASP A 263 -11.05 9.36 -5.35
CA ASP A 263 -10.52 9.87 -4.09
C ASP A 263 -9.39 10.84 -4.36
N LEU A 264 -9.57 12.08 -3.92
CA LEU A 264 -8.62 13.18 -4.02
C LEU A 264 -8.38 13.79 -2.64
N SER A 265 -8.59 13.04 -1.54
CA SER A 265 -8.38 13.56 -0.19
C SER A 265 -6.94 14.05 -0.01
N HIS A 266 -6.71 15.11 0.78
CA HIS A 266 -5.44 15.82 0.86
C HIS A 266 -4.99 16.35 -0.51
N HIS A 267 -5.44 17.58 -0.81
CA HIS A 267 -5.29 18.18 -2.14
C HIS A 267 -5.14 19.70 -2.08
N TYR A 268 -4.69 20.29 -3.19
CA TYR A 268 -4.53 21.74 -3.38
C TYR A 268 -5.50 22.30 -4.44
N ILE A 269 -6.64 21.64 -4.63
CA ILE A 269 -7.68 22.00 -5.61
C ILE A 269 -8.50 23.17 -5.08
N SER A 270 -8.66 24.22 -5.89
CA SER A 270 -9.45 25.38 -5.52
C SER A 270 -10.94 25.06 -5.35
N PRO A 271 -11.69 25.83 -4.53
CA PRO A 271 -13.12 25.60 -4.34
C PRO A 271 -13.95 25.60 -5.63
N ALA A 272 -13.51 26.33 -6.66
CA ALA A 272 -14.18 26.37 -7.96
C ALA A 272 -14.10 25.03 -8.68
N TRP A 273 -12.94 24.39 -8.68
CA TRP A 273 -12.73 23.08 -9.30
C TRP A 273 -13.29 21.93 -8.47
N GLN A 274 -13.24 22.03 -7.13
CA GLN A 274 -13.95 21.10 -6.24
C GLN A 274 -15.44 21.02 -6.59
N GLN A 275 -16.10 22.16 -6.85
CA GLN A 275 -17.52 22.16 -7.27
C GLN A 275 -17.74 21.45 -8.61
N GLN A 276 -16.82 21.58 -9.57
CA GLN A 276 -16.93 20.88 -10.85
C GLN A 276 -16.74 19.37 -10.68
N LEU A 277 -15.77 18.95 -9.86
CA LEU A 277 -15.54 17.55 -9.55
C LEU A 277 -16.75 16.91 -8.85
N LEU A 278 -17.35 17.59 -7.87
CA LEU A 278 -18.55 17.11 -7.18
C LEU A 278 -19.79 17.00 -8.09
N ALA A 279 -19.76 17.61 -9.28
CA ALA A 279 -20.82 17.48 -10.28
C ALA A 279 -20.64 16.25 -11.19
N LEU A 280 -19.52 15.52 -11.08
CA LEU A 280 -19.29 14.28 -11.83
C LEU A 280 -20.28 13.18 -11.42
N PRO A 281 -20.63 12.26 -12.33
CA PRO A 281 -21.59 11.18 -12.08
C PRO A 281 -20.99 10.00 -11.27
N CYS A 282 -20.08 10.28 -10.34
CA CYS A 282 -19.44 9.29 -9.46
C CYS A 282 -19.25 9.91 -8.06
N ALA A 283 -18.94 9.08 -7.06
CA ALA A 283 -18.58 9.61 -5.75
C ALA A 283 -17.20 10.27 -5.82
N VAL A 284 -17.11 11.58 -5.56
CA VAL A 284 -15.82 12.26 -5.43
C VAL A 284 -15.59 12.59 -3.96
N VAL A 285 -14.38 12.29 -3.47
CA VAL A 285 -13.95 12.64 -2.10
C VAL A 285 -12.85 13.67 -2.16
N LEU A 286 -13.04 14.75 -1.39
CA LEU A 286 -12.26 15.97 -1.33
C LEU A 286 -12.05 16.37 0.13
N ASP A 287 -11.75 15.38 0.97
CA ASP A 287 -11.47 15.62 2.38
C ASP A 287 -10.07 16.27 2.50
N ASP A 288 -9.83 17.04 3.56
CA ASP A 288 -8.51 17.62 3.87
C ASP A 288 -7.95 18.58 2.79
N PRO A 289 -8.62 19.71 2.47
CA PRO A 289 -8.08 20.68 1.53
C PRO A 289 -6.87 21.42 2.12
N GLU A 290 -5.79 21.49 1.36
CA GLU A 290 -4.53 22.15 1.70
C GLU A 290 -4.32 23.43 0.88
N GLU A 291 -3.48 24.33 1.40
CA GLU A 291 -3.03 25.55 0.73
C GLU A 291 -1.52 25.48 0.50
N PRO A 292 -1.00 25.91 -0.67
CA PRO A 292 0.44 25.95 -0.91
C PRO A 292 1.14 26.81 0.14
N ASP A 293 2.43 26.56 0.37
CA ASP A 293 3.21 27.41 1.26
C ASP A 293 3.42 28.83 0.71
N ASP A 294 4.14 29.67 1.46
CA ASP A 294 4.41 31.06 1.08
C ASP A 294 5.18 31.20 -0.25
N ASP A 295 5.92 30.16 -0.65
CA ASP A 295 6.68 30.09 -1.91
C ASP A 295 5.85 29.47 -3.06
N GLY A 296 4.66 28.95 -2.75
CA GLY A 296 3.74 28.34 -3.70
C GLY A 296 3.95 26.84 -3.89
N ASP A 297 4.78 26.22 -3.05
CA ASP A 297 5.08 24.80 -3.09
C ASP A 297 3.97 23.98 -2.42
N ARG A 298 3.79 22.76 -2.92
CA ARG A 298 2.80 21.79 -2.45
C ARG A 298 3.52 20.56 -1.95
N TYR A 299 3.03 19.95 -0.89
CA TYR A 299 3.67 18.83 -0.24
C TYR A 299 2.75 17.61 -0.25
N VAL A 300 3.36 16.43 -0.28
CA VAL A 300 2.65 15.17 -0.04
C VAL A 300 2.33 15.04 1.46
N ALA A 301 1.28 14.28 1.79
CA ALA A 301 0.83 14.14 3.17
C ALA A 301 1.78 13.29 4.02
N VAL A 302 2.49 12.34 3.39
CA VAL A 302 3.30 11.34 4.08
C VAL A 302 4.68 11.23 3.44
N SER A 303 5.65 11.98 3.96
CA SER A 303 7.01 11.96 3.45
C SER A 303 8.01 11.31 4.42
N GLU A 304 7.90 11.60 5.72
CA GLU A 304 8.82 11.11 6.77
C GLU A 304 8.20 10.00 7.63
#